data_AF-A0A3B8UKU5-F1
#
_entry.id   AF-A0A3B8UKU5-F1
#
_cell.length_a   1.000
_cell.length_b   1.000
_cell.length_c   1.000
_cell.angle_alpha   90.00
_cell.angle_beta   90.00
_cell.angle_gamma   90.00
#
_symmetry.space_group_name_H-M   'P 1'
#
loop_
_entity.id
_entity.type
_entity.pdbx_description
1 polymer ?
#
loop_
_entity_poly.entity_id
_entity_poly.type
_entity_poly.pdbx_seq_one_letter_code
_entity_poly.pdbx_strand_id
1 'polypeptide(L)' 'DTGHHLHFHLCPKYKDEYEWGGVFLMNPDKKYLTDAEYAEMIEKIKANL' A
#
# COMPACT_ATOMS: atom_id res chain seq x y z
N ASP A 1 -10.06 -1.80 7.87
CA ASP A 1 -10.74 -0.59 8.31
C ASP A 1 -11.64 -0.93 9.50
N THR A 2 -11.01 -1.17 10.65
CA THR A 2 -11.70 -1.40 11.94
C THR A 2 -11.16 -0.44 13.00
N GLY A 3 -10.26 0.47 12.61
CA GLY A 3 -9.68 1.48 13.48
C GLY A 3 -10.70 2.56 13.74
N HIS A 4 -11.03 2.78 15.02
CA HIS A 4 -12.03 3.77 15.44
C HIS A 4 -11.54 5.23 15.36
N HIS A 5 -10.28 5.45 14.98
CA HIS A 5 -9.72 6.79 14.75
C HIS A 5 -9.79 7.14 13.26
N LEU A 6 -9.89 8.43 12.96
CA LEU A 6 -9.85 8.90 11.58
C LEU A 6 -8.51 8.51 10.94
N HIS A 7 -8.56 7.74 9.87
CA HIS A 7 -7.41 7.34 9.07
C HIS A 7 -7.79 7.29 7.59
N PHE A 8 -6.79 7.38 6.73
CA PHE A 8 -6.97 7.32 5.28
C PHE A 8 -6.08 6.23 4.70
N HIS A 9 -6.59 5.53 3.68
CA HIS A 9 -5.83 4.59 2.88
C HIS A 9 -5.45 5.26 1.56
N LEU A 10 -4.15 5.48 1.34
CA LEU A 10 -3.60 5.89 0.05
C LEU A 10 -2.90 4.69 -0.59
N CYS A 11 -3.54 4.08 -1.59
CA CYS A 11 -3.08 2.85 -2.22
C CYS A 11 -2.95 3.04 -3.73
N PRO A 12 -1.73 3.26 -4.25
CA PRO A 12 -1.48 3.38 -5.69
C PRO A 12 -1.91 2.11 -6.42
N LYS A 13 -2.57 2.29 -7.58
CA LYS A 13 -2.99 1.20 -8.47
C LYS A 13 -2.42 1.42 -9.86
N TYR A 14 -2.02 0.34 -10.52
CA TYR A 14 -1.42 0.38 -11.84
C TYR A 14 -2.34 -0.28 -12.88
N LYS A 15 -2.32 0.25 -14.09
CA LYS A 15 -3.21 -0.21 -15.18
C LYS A 15 -2.96 -1.68 -15.48
N ASP A 16 -4.05 -2.43 -15.64
CA ASP A 16 -4.05 -3.87 -15.97
C ASP A 16 -3.42 -4.76 -14.88
N GLU A 17 -3.12 -4.22 -13.70
CA GLU A 17 -2.65 -4.96 -12.54
C GLU A 17 -3.78 -5.34 -11.57
N TYR A 18 -3.41 -6.03 -10.49
CA TYR A 18 -4.34 -6.44 -9.44
C TYR A 18 -5.11 -5.24 -8.86
N GLU A 19 -6.43 -5.42 -8.70
CA GLU A 19 -7.39 -4.41 -8.25
C GLU A 19 -7.57 -3.16 -9.14
N TRP A 20 -7.00 -3.13 -10.34
CA TRP A 20 -7.28 -2.06 -11.31
C TRP A 20 -8.78 -2.01 -11.63
N GLY A 21 -9.38 -0.82 -11.50
CA GLY A 21 -10.82 -0.63 -11.68
C GLY A 21 -11.70 -1.21 -10.57
N GLY A 22 -11.13 -1.82 -9.53
CA GLY A 22 -11.84 -2.36 -8.37
C GLY A 22 -11.69 -1.52 -7.10
N VAL A 23 -12.31 -1.97 -6.01
CA VAL A 23 -12.11 -1.41 -4.67
C VAL A 23 -10.76 -1.86 -4.09
N PHE A 24 -10.24 -1.12 -3.11
CA PHE A 24 -9.06 -1.55 -2.35
C PHE A 24 -9.41 -2.74 -1.46
N LEU A 25 -8.61 -3.81 -1.48
CA LEU A 25 -8.78 -4.95 -0.57
C LEU A 25 -7.84 -4.82 0.63
N MET A 26 -8.39 -5.10 1.82
CA MET A 26 -7.70 -4.83 3.08
C MET A 26 -6.35 -5.56 3.24
N ASN A 27 -6.31 -6.85 2.95
CA ASN A 27 -5.09 -7.65 2.91
C ASN A 27 -5.34 -8.92 2.08
N PRO A 28 -4.83 -9.01 0.84
CA PRO A 28 -5.04 -10.16 -0.03
C PRO A 28 -4.04 -11.31 0.20
N ASP A 29 -3.12 -11.21 1.16
CA ASP A 29 -2.08 -12.21 1.48
C ASP A 29 -1.26 -12.68 0.25
N LYS A 30 -0.97 -11.76 -0.67
CA LYS A 30 -0.27 -12.05 -1.94
C LYS A 30 1.22 -11.81 -1.93
N LYS A 31 1.67 -10.74 -1.27
CA LYS A 31 3.05 -10.29 -1.29
C LYS A 31 3.41 -9.68 0.05
N TYR A 32 4.54 -10.11 0.57
CA TYR A 32 5.20 -9.48 1.71
C TYR A 32 6.57 -9.01 1.25
N LEU A 33 7.00 -7.85 1.72
CA LEU A 33 8.33 -7.36 1.48
C LEU A 33 9.27 -7.87 2.57
N THR A 34 10.54 -8.01 2.23
CA THR A 34 11.61 -8.16 3.21
C THR A 34 11.83 -6.84 3.96
N ASP A 35 12.50 -6.90 5.11
CA ASP A 35 12.83 -5.71 5.90
C ASP A 35 13.64 -4.67 5.09
N ALA A 36 14.53 -5.14 4.21
CA ALA A 36 15.33 -4.27 3.34
C ALA A 36 14.48 -3.56 2.29
N GLU A 37 13.55 -4.27 1.63
CA GLU A 37 12.63 -3.68 0.66
C GLU A 37 11.66 -2.68 1.32
N TYR A 38 11.21 -2.96 2.54
CA TYR A 38 10.42 -2.00 3.32
C TYR A 38 11.23 -0.72 3.61
N ALA A 39 12.49 -0.87 4.04
CA ALA A 39 13.35 0.28 4.32
C ALA A 39 13.55 1.14 3.07
N GLU A 40 13.82 0.53 1.92
CA GLU A 40 13.98 1.24 0.64
C GLU A 40 12.70 2.02 0.26
N MET A 41 11.53 1.39 0.38
CA MET A 41 10.25 2.03 0.07
C MET A 41 9.97 3.23 0.98
N ILE A 42 10.25 3.10 2.28
CA ILE A 42 10.06 4.17 3.26
C ILE A 42 10.91 5.39 2.90
N GLU A 43 12.19 5.20 2.55
CA GLU A 43 13.07 6.31 2.20
C GLU A 43 12.65 7.01 0.91
N LYS A 44 12.17 6.26 -0.10
CA LYS A 44 11.59 6.85 -1.33
C LYS A 44 10.38 7.73 -1.03
N ILE A 45 9.48 7.28 -0.15
CA ILE A 45 8.30 8.05 0.24
C ILE A 45 8.73 9.33 0.98
N LYS A 46 9.57 9.21 2.01
CA LYS A 46 10.05 10.35 2.79
C LYS A 46 10.75 11.42 1.96
N ALA A 47 11.51 11.03 0.93
CA ALA A 47 12.19 11.96 0.03
C ALA A 47 11.24 12.79 -0.85
N ASN A 48 9.96 12.44 -0.91
CA ASN A 48 8.92 13.10 -1.71
C ASN A 48 7.75 13.62 -0.85
N LEU A 49 7.93 13.73 0.47
CA LEU A 49 7.03 14.42 1.39
C LEU A 49 7.41 15.91 1.48
#